data_AF-A0A925S3J5-F1
#
_entry.id   AF-A0A925S3J5-F1
#
_cell.length_a   1.000
_cell.length_b   1.000
_cell.length_c   1.000
_cell.angle_alpha   90.00
_cell.angle_beta   90.00
_cell.angle_gamma   90.00
#
_symmetry.space_group_name_H-M   'P 1'
#
loop_
_entity.id
_entity.type
_entity.pdbx_description
1 polymer ?
#
loop_
_entity_poly.entity_id
_entity_poly.type
_entity_poly.pdbx_seq_one_letter_code
_entity_poly.pdbx_strand_id
1 'polypeptide(L)' 'MADPTPAEVERYIAQGLACDHLQVEGDGRHFFATIVSAEFEGKSRVVRHQRVYQALGDRMR' A
#
# COMPACT_ATOMS: atom_id res chain seq x y z
N MET A 1 7.48 -10.46 -17.69
CA MET A 1 6.56 -9.61 -16.90
C MET A 1 7.43 -8.63 -16.15
N ALA A 2 7.20 -7.33 -16.33
CA ALA A 2 7.94 -6.33 -15.56
C ALA A 2 7.34 -6.31 -14.16
N ASP A 3 8.19 -6.50 -13.16
CA ASP A 3 7.79 -6.33 -11.77
C ASP A 3 7.35 -4.86 -11.54
N PRO A 4 6.29 -4.60 -10.76
CA PRO A 4 5.81 -3.24 -10.55
C PRO A 4 6.88 -2.39 -9.89
N THR A 5 7.02 -1.14 -10.33
CA THR A 5 7.94 -0.21 -9.69
C THR A 5 7.37 0.27 -8.34
N PRO A 6 8.21 0.67 -7.37
CA PRO A 6 7.72 1.21 -6.10
C PRO A 6 6.74 2.37 -6.28
N ALA A 7 6.98 3.23 -7.27
CA ALA A 7 6.09 4.34 -7.63
C ALA A 7 4.72 3.87 -8.14
N GLU A 8 4.62 2.73 -8.82
CA GLU A 8 3.33 2.15 -9.21
C GLU A 8 2.58 1.61 -8.00
N VAL A 9 3.26 0.90 -7.10
CA VAL A 9 2.68 0.41 -5.85
C VAL A 9 2.17 1.57 -4.99
N GLU A 10 2.92 2.66 -4.91
CA GLU A 10 2.52 3.90 -4.26
C GLU A 10 1.20 4.44 -4.83
N ARG A 11 1.12 4.55 -6.15
CA ARG A 11 -0.09 5.02 -6.83
C ARG A 11 -1.28 4.09 -6.60
N TYR A 12 -1.07 2.78 -6.55
CA TYR A 12 -2.16 1.83 -6.29
C TYR A 12 -2.73 1.99 -4.89
N ILE A 13 -1.88 2.13 -3.88
CA ILE A 13 -2.31 2.35 -2.50
C ILE A 13 -3.04 3.69 -2.38
N ALA A 14 -2.49 4.77 -2.96
CA ALA A 14 -3.11 6.11 -2.91
C ALA A 14 -4.49 6.18 -3.60
N GLN A 15 -4.75 5.31 -4.58
CA GLN A 15 -6.07 5.22 -5.23
C GLN A 15 -7.12 4.50 -4.37
N GLY A 16 -6.69 3.52 -3.57
CA GLY A 16 -7.59 2.68 -2.76
C GLY A 16 -7.70 3.11 -1.29
N LEU A 17 -6.81 4.00 -0.83
CA LEU A 17 -6.75 4.45 0.54
C LEU A 17 -6.31 5.92 0.59
N ALA A 18 -7.06 6.74 1.32
CA ALA A 18 -6.65 8.11 1.61
C ALA A 18 -5.45 8.09 2.58
N CYS A 19 -4.29 8.59 2.14
CA CYS A 19 -3.07 8.61 2.93
C CYS A 19 -2.53 10.04 2.97
N ASP A 20 -2.15 10.52 4.15
CA ASP A 20 -1.48 11.81 4.34
C ASP A 20 0.00 11.73 3.96
N HIS A 21 0.61 10.57 4.23
CA HIS A 21 1.96 10.25 3.82
C HIS A 21 2.01 8.81 3.32
N LEU A 22 2.63 8.62 2.17
CA LEU A 22 2.82 7.33 1.56
C LEU A 22 4.19 7.32 0.91
N GLN A 23 5.01 6.35 1.29
CA GLN A 23 6.32 6.12 0.72
C GLN A 23 6.45 4.62 0.47
N VAL A 24 6.81 4.25 -0.76
CA VAL A 24 7.06 2.86 -1.11
C VAL A 24 8.49 2.70 -1.64
N GLU A 25 9.20 1.75 -1.08
CA GLU A 25 10.57 1.38 -1.45
C GLU A 25 10.62 -0.10 -1.78
N GLY A 26 11.46 -0.51 -2.72
CA GLY A 26 11.56 -1.92 -3.08
C GLY A 26 12.51 -2.20 -4.22
N ASP A 27 12.80 -3.49 -4.43
CA ASP A 27 13.72 -4.00 -5.44
C ASP A 27 12.98 -4.63 -6.65
N GLY A 28 11.67 -4.43 -6.73
CA GLY A 28 10.77 -5.04 -7.71
C GLY A 28 10.08 -6.30 -7.21
N ARG A 29 10.66 -7.04 -6.26
CA ARG A 29 10.05 -8.27 -5.72
C ARG A 29 9.58 -8.10 -4.29
N HIS A 30 10.32 -7.32 -3.52
CA HIS A 30 10.05 -7.02 -2.13
C HIS A 30 9.79 -5.52 -1.99
N PHE A 31 8.64 -5.17 -1.42
CA PHE A 31 8.24 -3.78 -1.20
C PHE A 31 8.03 -3.51 0.27
N PHE A 32 8.49 -2.33 0.70
CA PHE A 32 8.26 -1.75 2.01
C PHE A 32 7.43 -0.48 1.80
N ALA A 33 6.27 -0.42 2.45
CA ALA A 33 5.39 0.74 2.38
C ALA A 33 5.27 1.38 3.76
N THR A 34 5.64 2.65 3.88
CA THR A 34 5.36 3.48 5.04
C THR A 34 4.12 4.32 4.74
N ILE A 35 3.06 4.08 5.51
CA ILE A 35 1.74 4.66 5.26
C ILE A 35 1.24 5.37 6.52
N VAL A 36 0.90 6.65 6.39
CA VAL A 36 0.23 7.45 7.40
C VAL A 36 -1.15 7.81 6.88
N SER A 37 -2.18 7.45 7.62
CA SER A 37 -3.57 7.70 7.26
C SER A 37 -4.44 7.74 8.51
N ALA A 38 -5.36 8.71 8.56
CA ALA A 38 -6.42 8.76 9.55
C ALA A 38 -7.31 7.50 9.53
N GLU A 39 -7.40 6.79 8.39
CA GLU A 39 -8.15 5.54 8.30
C GLU A 39 -7.61 4.46 9.22
N PHE A 40 -6.39 4.53 9.74
CA PHE A 40 -5.86 3.52 10.64
C PHE A 40 -6.22 3.72 12.12
N GLU A 41 -6.80 4.88 12.45
CA GLU A 41 -7.22 5.19 13.82
C GLU A 41 -8.28 4.19 14.30
N GLY A 42 -8.14 3.72 15.54
CA GLY A 42 -9.03 2.73 16.16
C GLY A 42 -8.98 1.31 15.57
N LYS A 43 -8.30 1.08 14.44
CA LYS A 43 -8.19 -0.23 13.79
C LYS A 43 -7.00 -1.02 14.33
N SER A 44 -7.16 -2.33 14.49
CA SER A 44 -6.06 -3.23 14.87
C SER A 44 -5.03 -3.37 13.74
N ARG A 45 -3.81 -3.83 14.07
CA ARG A 45 -2.74 -4.05 13.08
C ARG A 45 -3.20 -4.92 11.91
N VAL A 46 -3.97 -5.98 12.19
CA VAL A 46 -4.49 -6.90 11.16
C VAL A 46 -5.47 -6.18 10.22
N VAL A 47 -6.41 -5.40 10.77
CA VAL A 47 -7.40 -4.67 9.95
C VAL A 47 -6.74 -3.58 9.12
N ARG A 48 -5.72 -2.90 9.66
CA ARG A 48 -4.90 -1.93 8.89
C ARG A 48 -4.25 -2.62 7.69
N HIS A 49 -3.60 -3.77 7.91
CA HIS A 49 -3.00 -4.56 6.82
C HIS A 49 -4.04 -5.01 5.79
N GLN A 50 -5.18 -5.55 6.23
CA GLN A 50 -6.24 -5.98 5.31
C GLN A 50 -6.70 -4.83 4.41
N ARG A 51 -6.86 -3.62 4.95
CA ARG A 51 -7.22 -2.44 4.14
C ARG A 51 -6.17 -2.07 3.10
N VAL A 52 -4.89 -2.14 3.46
CA VAL A 52 -3.80 -1.89 2.50
C VAL A 52 -3.83 -2.94 1.37
N TYR A 53 -3.99 -4.22 1.70
CA TYR A 53 -4.14 -5.27 0.69
C TYR A 53 -5.41 -5.10 -0.17
N GLN A 54 -6.52 -4.64 0.41
CA GLN A 54 -7.72 -4.31 -0.35
C GLN A 54 -7.50 -3.14 -1.32
N ALA A 55 -6.73 -2.13 -0.93
CA ALA A 55 -6.36 -1.01 -1.80
C ALA A 55 -5.44 -1.45 -2.96
N LEU A 56 -4.54 -2.40 -2.70
CA LEU A 56 -3.70 -3.02 -3.73
C LEU A 56 -4.51 -3.92 -4.68
N GLY A 57 -5.58 -4.55 -4.17
CA GLY A 57 -6.51 -5.37 -4.95
C GLY A 57 -5.83 -6.55 -5.65
N ASP A 58 -6.33 -6.93 -6.82
CA ASP A 58 -5.77 -8.02 -7.66
C ASP A 58 -4.49 -7.61 -8.42
N ARG A 59 -3.95 -6.41 -8.20
CA ARG A 59 -2.77 -5.91 -8.93
C ARG A 59 -1.45 -6.57 -8.50
N MET A 60 -1.46 -7.31 -7.39
CA MET A 60 -0.35 -8.13 -6.90
C MET A 60 -0.63 -9.64 -7.01
N ARG A 61 -1.41 -10.08 -8.00
CA ARG A 61 -1.61 -11.50 -8.31
C ARG A 61 -0.54 -12.01 -9.29
#